data_AF-A0A2A2QW75-F1
#
_entry.id   AF-A0A2A2QW75-F1
#
_cell.length_a   1.000
_cell.length_b   1.000
_cell.length_c   1.000
_cell.angle_alpha   90.00
_cell.angle_beta   90.00
_cell.angle_gamma   90.00
#
_symmetry.space_group_name_H-M   'P 1'
#
loop_
_entity.id
_entity.type
_entity.pdbx_description
1 polymer ?
#
loop_
_entity_poly.entity_id
_entity_poly.type
_entity_poly.pdbx_seq_one_letter_code
_entity_poly.pdbx_strand_id
1 'polypeptide(L)'
;MNPVITITAPASLQTSEASAGVLTHSLLRELREGYRMTAADRACQNALSHHSAKSLALNIGDLRGDDGHFSHKVQSKGIVNQKKSGRCWMFAGLNVLRPQVMRDHQMESFEFSVSYLQFWDKIEKSNLYLESIIELRDAHFLDREWADVNAMTVEDGGWWNYLVGLIAKYGVMPQSAMPETHASSNTEAINEVLGRMLRSRAVRILESHAAGAGTDRLRAEKNEVLKEVYRLLVINFGEPPAEFEWRFPVKKSDDGAKDDASELHSSANPRLSKPERHTPQSFYHQYVGRPLSEYVCLYNDPKNELNHHYRFDRARNIVGNECMNFANIDTQSMKDIAKASILANEALWFAVNMGFDQSTELGLMKHRLYDYEVLFGIDLALSKADRTRFHAGASGHAMALVGMDLDADGNPRKWLVENSWGDEKGDKGLWTLHDDWFDEHVYTIIAHRSHVPASVLKCFDVEPTVLPSWYPGARANHGTGFSY
;
A
#
# COMPACT_ATOMS: atom_id res chain seq x y z
N MET A 1 40.74 -59.28 51.33
CA MET A 1 40.39 -58.14 50.46
C MET A 1 40.50 -58.60 49.02
N ASN A 2 39.38 -58.66 48.32
CA ASN A 2 39.27 -58.64 46.85
C ASN A 2 37.79 -58.32 46.57
N PRO A 3 37.45 -57.16 46.00
CA PRO A 3 36.06 -56.85 45.68
C PRO A 3 35.69 -57.54 44.36
N VAL A 4 34.59 -58.30 44.39
CA VAL A 4 33.94 -58.78 43.18
C VAL A 4 33.24 -57.58 42.54
N ILE A 5 33.73 -57.18 41.37
CA ILE A 5 33.14 -56.15 40.52
C ILE A 5 31.96 -56.80 39.78
N THR A 6 30.74 -56.43 40.14
CA THR A 6 29.54 -56.77 39.35
C THR A 6 29.49 -55.83 38.15
N ILE A 7 29.80 -56.36 36.96
CA ILE A 7 29.59 -55.66 35.69
C ILE A 7 28.11 -55.80 35.32
N THR A 8 27.34 -54.72 35.49
CA THR A 8 26.02 -54.58 34.86
C THR A 8 26.22 -54.27 33.38
N ALA A 9 25.65 -55.12 32.52
CA ALA A 9 25.61 -54.90 31.07
C ALA A 9 24.82 -53.62 30.77
N PRO A 10 25.27 -52.76 29.83
CA PRO A 10 24.45 -51.64 29.39
C PRO A 10 23.26 -52.16 28.61
N ALA A 11 22.08 -51.70 29.00
CA ALA A 11 20.83 -51.93 28.30
C ALA A 11 20.97 -51.53 26.82
N SER A 12 20.48 -52.41 25.95
CA SER A 12 20.28 -52.17 24.52
C SER A 12 19.60 -50.81 24.33
N LEU A 13 20.34 -49.87 23.73
CA LEU A 13 19.76 -48.73 23.05
C LEU A 13 18.95 -49.30 21.89
N GLN A 14 17.62 -49.35 22.05
CA GLN A 14 16.72 -49.49 20.92
C GLN A 14 17.02 -48.32 19.97
N THR A 15 17.70 -48.62 18.88
CA THR A 15 17.79 -47.74 17.73
C THR A 15 16.37 -47.55 17.24
N SER A 16 15.75 -46.40 17.55
CA SER A 16 14.55 -46.01 16.84
C SER A 16 14.91 -45.95 15.36
N GLU A 17 14.18 -46.70 14.53
CA GLU A 17 14.21 -46.48 13.09
C GLU A 17 13.95 -44.99 12.88
N ALA A 18 14.96 -44.27 12.40
CA ALA A 18 14.83 -42.84 12.13
C ALA A 18 13.66 -42.69 11.15
N SER A 19 12.60 -41.99 11.58
CA SER A 19 11.43 -41.71 10.75
C SER A 19 11.87 -41.22 9.37
N ALA A 20 11.22 -41.72 8.31
CA ALA A 20 11.47 -41.25 6.96
C ALA A 20 11.42 -39.71 6.90
N GLY A 21 12.44 -39.09 6.30
CA GLY A 21 12.57 -37.63 6.19
C GLY A 21 13.43 -36.94 7.26
N VAL A 22 13.95 -37.64 8.27
CA VAL A 22 14.88 -37.05 9.25
C VAL A 22 16.25 -36.77 8.62
N LEU A 23 16.85 -35.63 8.97
CA LEU A 23 18.24 -35.32 8.65
C LEU A 23 19.20 -36.21 9.47
N THR A 24 19.50 -37.40 8.95
CA THR A 24 20.30 -38.40 9.65
C THR A 24 21.79 -38.04 9.70
N HIS A 25 22.52 -38.63 10.65
CA HIS A 25 23.98 -38.48 10.69
C HIS A 25 24.68 -39.00 9.43
N SER A 26 24.14 -40.03 8.78
CA SER A 26 24.65 -40.52 7.50
C SER A 26 24.43 -39.49 6.39
N LEU A 27 23.24 -38.91 6.28
CA LEU A 27 22.97 -37.86 5.29
C LEU A 27 23.82 -36.61 5.54
N LEU A 28 23.99 -36.18 6.80
CA LEU A 28 24.89 -35.07 7.15
C LEU A 28 26.34 -35.33 6.73
N ARG A 29 26.80 -36.57 6.88
CA ARG A 29 28.14 -36.96 6.42
C ARG A 29 28.22 -36.88 4.90
N GLU A 30 27.24 -37.44 4.20
CA GLU A 30 27.15 -37.40 2.74
C GLU A 30 27.16 -35.95 2.21
N LEU A 31 26.38 -35.04 2.80
CA LEU A 31 26.36 -33.63 2.42
C LEU A 31 27.73 -32.96 2.61
N ARG A 32 28.42 -33.24 3.72
CA ARG A 32 29.77 -32.69 3.99
C ARG A 32 30.83 -33.27 3.04
N GLU A 33 30.74 -34.56 2.75
CA GLU A 33 31.65 -35.24 1.84
C GLU A 33 31.41 -34.81 0.38
N GLY A 34 30.16 -34.54 0.00
CA GLY A 34 29.75 -34.10 -1.32
C GLY A 34 30.02 -32.63 -1.62
N TYR A 35 30.05 -31.75 -0.62
CA TYR A 35 30.40 -30.34 -0.83
C TYR A 35 31.91 -30.13 -0.91
N ARG A 36 32.34 -29.39 -1.93
CA ARG A 36 33.72 -28.91 -2.08
C ARG A 36 33.67 -27.42 -2.40
N MET A 37 34.24 -26.61 -1.51
CA MET A 37 34.37 -25.17 -1.70
C MET A 37 35.20 -24.88 -2.94
N THR A 38 34.55 -24.42 -4.01
CA THR A 38 35.22 -24.04 -5.25
C THR A 38 35.94 -22.70 -5.09
N ALA A 39 36.73 -22.31 -6.10
CA ALA A 39 37.33 -20.97 -6.13
C ALA A 39 36.25 -19.87 -6.21
N ALA A 40 35.17 -20.12 -6.97
CA ALA A 40 34.04 -19.20 -7.09
C ALA A 40 33.31 -19.06 -5.75
N ASP A 41 33.00 -20.18 -5.07
CA ASP A 41 32.33 -20.15 -3.76
C ASP A 41 33.15 -19.39 -2.73
N ARG A 42 34.47 -19.58 -2.70
CA ARG A 42 35.36 -18.88 -1.78
C ARG A 42 35.42 -17.38 -2.07
N ALA A 43 35.47 -16.99 -3.34
CA ALA A 43 35.41 -15.58 -3.73
C ALA A 43 34.08 -14.95 -3.32
N CYS A 44 32.96 -15.64 -3.58
CA CYS A 44 31.63 -15.20 -3.17
C CYS A 44 31.51 -15.10 -1.64
N GLN A 45 31.98 -16.11 -0.90
CA GLN A 45 32.02 -16.10 0.56
C GLN A 45 32.82 -14.90 1.10
N ASN A 46 34.02 -14.64 0.56
CA ASN A 46 34.84 -13.52 0.99
C ASN A 46 34.14 -12.18 0.74
N ALA A 47 33.50 -12.01 -0.42
CA ALA A 47 32.76 -10.79 -0.75
C ALA A 47 31.55 -10.60 0.17
N LEU A 48 30.72 -11.64 0.34
CA LEU A 48 29.54 -11.63 1.21
C LEU A 48 29.86 -11.48 2.70
N SER A 49 31.07 -11.82 3.13
CA SER A 49 31.51 -11.61 4.52
C SER A 49 31.75 -10.13 4.84
N HIS A 50 31.88 -9.27 3.83
CA HIS A 50 32.19 -7.84 3.98
C HIS A 50 31.17 -6.91 3.30
N HIS A 51 30.27 -7.44 2.46
CA HIS A 51 29.27 -6.68 1.73
C HIS A 51 27.91 -7.37 1.76
N SER A 52 26.83 -6.61 1.55
CA SER A 52 25.50 -7.20 1.44
C SER A 52 25.32 -7.96 0.11
N ALA A 53 24.54 -9.05 0.11
CA ALA A 53 24.19 -9.74 -1.12
C ALA A 53 23.53 -8.79 -2.14
N LYS A 54 22.64 -7.90 -1.67
CA LYS A 54 21.94 -6.91 -2.51
C LYS A 54 22.90 -5.98 -3.23
N SER A 55 23.93 -5.47 -2.56
CA SER A 55 24.94 -4.60 -3.19
C SER A 55 25.82 -5.34 -4.20
N LEU A 56 26.10 -6.63 -3.98
CA LEU A 56 26.90 -7.44 -4.90
C LEU A 56 26.09 -7.94 -6.10
N ALA A 57 24.79 -8.15 -5.93
CA ALA A 57 23.89 -8.63 -6.97
C ALA A 57 23.38 -7.52 -7.90
N LEU A 58 23.55 -6.24 -7.56
CA LEU A 58 23.06 -5.13 -8.39
C LEU A 58 23.69 -5.17 -9.79
N ASN A 59 22.86 -5.34 -10.82
CA ASN A 59 23.32 -5.38 -12.20
C ASN A 59 23.61 -3.97 -12.74
N ILE A 60 24.89 -3.61 -12.85
CA ILE A 60 25.32 -2.29 -13.36
C ILE A 60 25.05 -2.15 -14.87
N GLY A 61 25.04 -3.25 -15.62
CA GLY A 61 24.71 -3.24 -17.05
C GLY A 61 23.31 -2.68 -17.29
N ASP A 62 22.40 -2.95 -16.38
CA ASP A 62 21.02 -2.49 -16.42
C ASP A 62 20.80 -1.02 -16.06
N LEU A 63 21.82 -0.35 -15.51
CA LEU A 63 21.84 1.10 -15.27
C LEU A 63 22.19 1.90 -16.54
N ARG A 64 22.67 1.23 -17.59
CA ARG A 64 23.04 1.89 -18.85
C ARG A 64 21.77 2.21 -19.65
N GLY A 65 21.51 3.50 -19.87
CA GLY A 65 20.45 3.97 -20.76
C GLY A 65 19.22 4.55 -20.06
N ASP A 66 19.18 4.65 -18.73
CA ASP A 66 18.24 5.56 -18.08
C ASP A 66 18.78 7.00 -18.13
N ASP A 67 18.10 7.83 -18.91
CA ASP A 67 18.43 9.23 -19.14
C ASP A 67 17.52 10.19 -18.34
N GLY A 68 16.56 9.67 -17.56
CA GLY A 68 15.57 10.46 -16.83
C GLY A 68 14.54 11.19 -17.69
N HIS A 69 14.51 10.95 -19.01
CA HIS A 69 13.57 11.59 -19.93
C HIS A 69 12.28 10.77 -20.05
N PHE A 70 11.16 11.47 -20.20
CA PHE A 70 9.85 10.87 -20.44
C PHE A 70 9.08 11.73 -21.44
N SER A 71 8.58 11.10 -22.50
CA SER A 71 7.78 11.75 -23.54
C SER A 71 6.49 12.43 -23.02
N HIS A 72 5.86 11.88 -21.98
CA HIS A 72 4.60 12.38 -21.41
C HIS A 72 4.68 12.46 -19.89
N LYS A 73 4.30 13.61 -19.31
CA LYS A 73 4.25 13.83 -17.85
C LYS A 73 2.98 14.55 -17.45
N VAL A 74 2.34 14.07 -16.40
CA VAL A 74 1.24 14.75 -15.73
C VAL A 74 1.81 15.92 -14.94
N GLN A 75 1.24 17.11 -15.14
CA GLN A 75 1.70 18.31 -14.46
C GLN A 75 1.28 18.28 -12.98
N SER A 76 2.25 18.08 -12.08
CA SER A 76 2.05 18.08 -10.63
C SER A 76 3.30 18.64 -9.94
N LYS A 77 3.13 19.20 -8.73
CA LYS A 77 4.24 19.60 -7.84
C LYS A 77 3.85 19.29 -6.40
N GLY A 78 4.86 19.12 -5.54
CA GLY A 78 4.70 18.89 -4.10
C GLY A 78 4.97 17.43 -3.74
N ILE A 79 6.24 17.02 -3.68
CA ILE A 79 6.58 15.65 -3.29
C ILE A 79 6.23 15.45 -1.80
N VAL A 80 5.42 14.42 -1.55
CA VAL A 80 4.86 14.13 -0.21
C VAL A 80 5.67 13.05 0.52
N ASN A 81 5.57 13.03 1.85
CA ASN A 81 6.29 12.07 2.67
C ASN A 81 5.41 11.49 3.78
N GLN A 82 5.05 10.22 3.67
CA GLN A 82 4.27 9.49 4.68
C GLN A 82 5.06 9.23 5.97
N LYS A 83 6.40 9.40 5.95
CA LYS A 83 7.31 9.13 7.06
C LYS A 83 7.18 7.68 7.55
N LYS A 84 7.14 7.45 8.87
CA LYS A 84 7.07 6.12 9.49
C LYS A 84 5.61 5.73 9.73
N SER A 85 4.84 5.68 8.65
CA SER A 85 3.43 5.28 8.67
C SER A 85 3.07 4.50 7.43
N GLY A 86 2.00 3.69 7.50
CA GLY A 86 1.54 2.85 6.40
C GLY A 86 0.46 3.48 5.51
N ARG A 87 0.59 4.78 5.22
CA ARG A 87 -0.47 5.59 4.57
C ARG A 87 -0.34 5.73 3.06
N CYS A 88 0.51 4.92 2.43
CA CYS A 88 0.81 5.00 1.00
C CYS A 88 -0.45 5.09 0.11
N TRP A 89 -1.47 4.31 0.41
CA TRP A 89 -2.75 4.30 -0.31
C TRP A 89 -3.50 5.63 -0.29
N MET A 90 -3.50 6.34 0.85
CA MET A 90 -4.10 7.66 0.98
C MET A 90 -3.28 8.71 0.23
N PHE A 91 -1.96 8.71 0.41
CA PHE A 91 -1.06 9.63 -0.29
C PHE A 91 -1.17 9.45 -1.80
N ALA A 92 -1.08 8.22 -2.30
CA ALA A 92 -1.24 7.90 -3.71
C ALA A 92 -2.59 8.39 -4.26
N GLY A 93 -3.69 8.15 -3.54
CA GLY A 93 -5.01 8.56 -4.01
C GLY A 93 -5.21 10.07 -4.02
N LEU A 94 -4.71 10.77 -2.99
CA LEU A 94 -4.73 12.23 -2.97
C LEU A 94 -3.77 12.84 -4.00
N ASN A 95 -2.66 12.18 -4.31
CA ASN A 95 -1.74 12.58 -5.38
C ASN A 95 -2.33 12.39 -6.78
N VAL A 96 -3.29 11.48 -6.96
CA VAL A 96 -4.06 11.37 -8.21
C VAL A 96 -5.02 12.55 -8.39
N LEU A 97 -5.64 13.02 -7.30
CA LEU A 97 -6.59 14.14 -7.34
C LEU A 97 -5.89 15.50 -7.44
N ARG A 98 -4.72 15.65 -6.81
CA ARG A 98 -3.99 16.92 -6.70
C ARG A 98 -3.72 17.62 -8.05
N PRO A 99 -3.19 16.95 -9.11
CA PRO A 99 -2.92 17.59 -10.39
C PRO A 99 -4.12 18.34 -10.95
N GLN A 100 -5.31 17.76 -10.85
CA GLN A 100 -6.53 18.39 -11.33
C GLN A 100 -6.85 19.65 -10.51
N VAL A 101 -6.88 19.55 -9.18
CA VAL A 101 -7.12 20.69 -8.27
C VAL A 101 -6.16 21.84 -8.59
N MET A 102 -4.88 21.52 -8.76
CA MET A 102 -3.85 22.52 -9.08
C MET A 102 -4.10 23.22 -10.41
N ARG A 103 -4.54 22.48 -11.44
CA ARG A 103 -4.85 23.05 -12.76
C ARG A 103 -6.12 23.89 -12.73
N ASP A 104 -7.21 23.33 -12.22
CA ASP A 104 -8.54 23.95 -12.22
C ASP A 104 -8.57 25.25 -11.42
N HIS A 105 -7.73 25.37 -10.39
CA HIS A 105 -7.64 26.56 -9.53
C HIS A 105 -6.31 27.34 -9.67
N GLN A 106 -5.52 27.04 -10.69
CA GLN A 106 -4.27 27.76 -11.01
C GLN A 106 -3.28 27.85 -9.84
N MET A 107 -3.15 26.77 -9.07
CA MET A 107 -2.22 26.68 -7.95
C MET A 107 -0.82 26.26 -8.43
N GLU A 108 0.22 26.78 -7.78
CA GLU A 108 1.59 26.30 -8.01
C GLU A 108 1.89 24.97 -7.32
N SER A 109 1.44 24.83 -6.08
CA SER A 109 1.51 23.60 -5.31
C SER A 109 0.26 23.51 -4.43
N PHE A 110 -0.11 22.29 -4.09
CA PHE A 110 -1.23 22.01 -3.22
C PHE A 110 -1.02 20.67 -2.53
N GLU A 111 -1.39 20.56 -1.26
CA GLU A 111 -1.37 19.29 -0.55
C GLU A 111 -2.67 19.13 0.24
N PHE A 112 -3.25 17.93 0.17
CA PHE A 112 -4.36 17.54 1.01
C PHE A 112 -3.87 17.13 2.40
N SER A 113 -4.70 17.35 3.42
CA SER A 113 -4.45 16.79 4.74
C SER A 113 -4.68 15.28 4.74
N VAL A 114 -3.59 14.52 4.75
CA VAL A 114 -3.66 13.06 4.94
C VAL A 114 -3.94 12.72 6.40
N SER A 115 -3.44 13.51 7.37
CA SER A 115 -3.71 13.32 8.80
C SER A 115 -5.21 13.41 9.11
N TYR A 116 -5.96 14.27 8.42
CA TYR A 116 -7.42 14.36 8.53
C TYR A 116 -8.12 13.05 8.17
N LEU A 117 -7.81 12.47 7.00
CA LEU A 117 -8.41 11.21 6.57
C LEU A 117 -7.93 10.04 7.43
N GLN A 118 -6.67 10.05 7.86
CA GLN A 118 -6.13 9.05 8.78
C GLN A 118 -6.86 9.04 10.12
N PHE A 119 -7.22 10.20 10.67
CA PHE A 119 -8.01 10.28 11.90
C PHE A 119 -9.33 9.51 11.73
N TRP A 120 -10.07 9.80 10.65
CA TRP A 120 -11.36 9.17 10.38
C TRP A 120 -11.23 7.69 10.03
N ASP A 121 -10.18 7.29 9.33
CA ASP A 121 -9.89 5.89 9.06
C ASP A 121 -9.66 5.08 10.33
N LYS A 122 -8.90 5.62 11.30
CA LYS A 122 -8.63 4.92 12.57
C LYS A 122 -9.87 4.71 13.40
N ILE A 123 -10.78 5.68 13.46
CA ILE A 123 -12.04 5.51 14.20
C ILE A 123 -13.00 4.57 13.48
N GLU A 124 -13.06 4.61 12.15
CA GLU A 124 -13.90 3.70 11.36
C GLU A 124 -13.41 2.26 11.44
N LYS A 125 -12.10 2.03 11.33
CA LYS A 125 -11.50 0.70 11.56
C LYS A 125 -11.73 0.22 12.99
N SER A 126 -11.63 1.11 13.99
CA SER A 126 -11.96 0.75 15.37
C SER A 126 -13.42 0.30 15.52
N ASN A 127 -14.35 1.01 14.88
CA ASN A 127 -15.77 0.64 14.84
C ASN A 127 -16.00 -0.68 14.10
N LEU A 128 -15.36 -0.88 12.94
CA LEU A 128 -15.44 -2.10 12.14
C LEU A 128 -14.89 -3.32 12.90
N TYR A 129 -13.75 -3.16 13.59
CA TYR A 129 -13.18 -4.20 14.43
C TYR A 129 -14.17 -4.60 15.53
N LEU A 130 -14.73 -3.65 16.27
CA LEU A 130 -15.66 -3.96 17.35
C LEU A 130 -16.99 -4.55 16.84
N GLU A 131 -17.51 -4.11 15.69
CA GLU A 131 -18.65 -4.79 15.05
C GLU A 131 -18.28 -6.21 14.62
N SER A 132 -17.06 -6.44 14.13
CA SER A 132 -16.57 -7.79 13.80
C SER A 132 -16.48 -8.69 15.04
N ILE A 133 -16.07 -8.16 16.19
CA ILE A 133 -16.10 -8.89 17.47
C ILE A 133 -17.53 -9.26 17.86
N ILE A 134 -18.50 -8.34 17.69
CA ILE A 134 -19.91 -8.62 17.96
C ILE A 134 -20.44 -9.67 16.98
N GLU A 135 -20.12 -9.56 15.70
CA GLU A 135 -20.50 -10.51 14.65
C GLU A 135 -19.99 -11.92 14.95
N LEU A 136 -18.69 -12.04 15.26
CA LEU A 136 -17.99 -13.30 15.47
C LEU A 136 -17.95 -13.75 16.94
N ARG A 137 -18.81 -13.19 17.81
CA ARG A 137 -18.80 -13.44 19.27
C ARG A 137 -18.94 -14.90 19.69
N ASP A 138 -19.49 -15.74 18.81
CA ASP A 138 -19.67 -17.17 19.02
C ASP A 138 -18.59 -18.03 18.33
N ALA A 139 -17.66 -17.41 17.58
CA ALA A 139 -16.59 -18.10 16.87
C ALA A 139 -15.50 -18.61 17.83
N HIS A 140 -14.88 -19.73 17.46
CA HIS A 140 -13.73 -20.26 18.20
C HIS A 140 -12.49 -19.36 17.97
N PHE A 141 -11.65 -19.14 18.98
CA PHE A 141 -10.51 -18.22 18.84
C PHE A 141 -9.41 -18.69 17.85
N LEU A 142 -9.44 -19.97 17.46
CA LEU A 142 -8.58 -20.55 16.41
C LEU A 142 -9.27 -20.58 15.03
N ASP A 143 -10.51 -20.10 14.92
CA ASP A 143 -11.13 -19.90 13.62
C ASP A 143 -10.30 -18.93 12.78
N ARG A 144 -10.22 -19.19 11.47
CA ARG A 144 -9.35 -18.43 10.58
C ARG A 144 -9.82 -16.99 10.40
N GLU A 145 -11.13 -16.77 10.33
CA GLU A 145 -11.71 -15.43 10.22
C GLU A 145 -11.51 -14.67 11.53
N TRP A 146 -11.72 -15.33 12.67
CA TRP A 146 -11.41 -14.76 13.99
C TRP A 146 -9.95 -14.31 14.10
N ALA A 147 -9.01 -15.18 13.69
CA ALA A 147 -7.58 -14.88 13.72
C ALA A 147 -7.23 -13.69 12.82
N ASP A 148 -7.82 -13.61 11.63
CA ASP A 148 -7.59 -12.55 10.66
C ASP A 148 -8.12 -11.19 11.16
N VAL A 149 -9.33 -11.14 11.71
CA VAL A 149 -9.91 -9.93 12.33
C VAL A 149 -9.04 -9.40 13.48
N ASN A 150 -8.49 -10.30 14.30
CA ASN A 150 -7.64 -9.92 15.43
C ASN A 150 -6.20 -9.54 15.02
N ALA A 151 -5.77 -9.94 13.82
CA ALA A 151 -4.54 -9.47 13.20
C ALA A 151 -4.71 -8.07 12.58
N MET A 152 -5.83 -7.83 11.88
CA MET A 152 -6.11 -6.60 11.10
C MET A 152 -6.90 -5.54 11.89
N THR A 153 -6.51 -5.25 13.14
CA THR A 153 -7.32 -4.42 14.06
C THR A 153 -7.44 -2.95 13.65
N VAL A 154 -6.30 -2.24 13.55
CA VAL A 154 -6.24 -0.78 13.33
C VAL A 154 -4.94 -0.34 12.65
N GLU A 155 -4.41 -1.22 11.81
CA GLU A 155 -3.27 -0.92 10.94
C GLU A 155 -3.56 0.23 9.96
N ASP A 156 -2.51 0.90 9.46
CA ASP A 156 -2.68 2.13 8.68
C ASP A 156 -3.17 1.91 7.25
N GLY A 157 -2.79 0.80 6.64
CA GLY A 157 -2.97 0.54 5.22
C GLY A 157 -4.42 0.38 4.80
N GLY A 158 -4.65 0.47 3.50
CA GLY A 158 -5.98 0.44 2.93
C GLY A 158 -5.98 0.26 1.42
N TRP A 159 -7.17 0.45 0.86
CA TRP A 159 -7.48 0.31 -0.54
C TRP A 159 -8.18 1.55 -1.08
N TRP A 160 -8.33 1.65 -2.39
CA TRP A 160 -9.01 2.78 -3.01
C TRP A 160 -10.45 2.99 -2.49
N ASN A 161 -11.23 1.92 -2.32
CA ASN A 161 -12.60 2.02 -1.79
C ASN A 161 -12.64 2.60 -0.37
N TYR A 162 -11.56 2.44 0.41
CA TYR A 162 -11.48 3.02 1.76
C TYR A 162 -11.37 4.53 1.65
N LEU A 163 -10.60 5.02 0.67
CA LEU A 163 -10.36 6.44 0.45
C LEU A 163 -11.65 7.09 -0.05
N VAL A 164 -12.30 6.46 -1.04
CA VAL A 164 -13.59 6.89 -1.56
C VAL A 164 -14.63 6.97 -0.45
N GLY A 165 -14.73 5.94 0.39
CA GLY A 165 -15.67 5.93 1.52
C GLY A 165 -15.40 7.06 2.52
N LEU A 166 -14.14 7.29 2.86
CA LEU A 166 -13.75 8.37 3.78
C LEU A 166 -14.05 9.75 3.18
N ILE A 167 -13.68 9.99 1.93
CA ILE A 167 -13.93 11.27 1.26
C ILE A 167 -15.43 11.50 1.08
N ALA A 168 -16.20 10.48 0.71
CA ALA A 168 -17.65 10.60 0.56
C ALA A 168 -18.33 10.96 1.89
N LYS A 169 -17.86 10.39 3.02
CA LYS A 169 -18.45 10.61 4.34
C LYS A 169 -17.95 11.89 5.03
N TYR A 170 -16.65 12.16 4.95
CA TYR A 170 -15.97 13.21 5.71
C TYR A 170 -15.47 14.37 4.86
N GLY A 171 -15.39 14.24 3.54
CA GLY A 171 -14.80 15.24 2.66
C GLY A 171 -13.28 15.25 2.71
N VAL A 172 -12.66 16.34 2.24
CA VAL A 172 -11.20 16.56 2.29
C VAL A 172 -10.90 18.00 2.67
N MET A 173 -9.66 18.28 3.03
CA MET A 173 -9.22 19.63 3.39
C MET A 173 -7.75 19.82 2.99
N PRO A 174 -7.27 21.08 2.87
CA PRO A 174 -5.87 21.36 2.65
C PRO A 174 -5.01 20.98 3.86
N GLN A 175 -3.77 20.61 3.62
CA GLN A 175 -2.76 20.28 4.63
C GLN A 175 -2.60 21.38 5.70
N SER A 176 -2.79 22.65 5.33
CA SER A 176 -2.72 23.78 6.25
C SER A 176 -3.89 23.85 7.25
N ALA A 177 -5.04 23.23 6.95
CA ALA A 177 -6.21 23.22 7.84
C ALA A 177 -6.07 22.16 8.95
N MET A 178 -5.45 21.02 8.65
CA MET A 178 -5.08 20.02 9.64
C MET A 178 -3.69 19.47 9.30
N PRO A 179 -2.62 19.97 9.94
CA PRO A 179 -1.26 19.55 9.64
C PRO A 179 -0.95 18.14 10.15
N GLU A 180 0.22 17.62 9.79
CA GLU A 180 0.77 16.42 10.41
C GLU A 180 1.13 16.66 11.88
N THR A 181 1.01 15.62 12.70
CA THR A 181 1.57 15.54 14.05
C THR A 181 2.69 14.50 14.10
N HIS A 182 3.38 14.41 15.24
CA HIS A 182 4.32 13.31 15.46
C HIS A 182 3.65 11.93 15.27
N ALA A 183 2.42 11.75 15.78
CA ALA A 183 1.72 10.47 15.72
C ALA A 183 1.21 10.13 14.31
N SER A 184 0.83 11.13 13.50
CA SER A 184 0.41 10.89 12.11
C SER A 184 1.58 10.45 11.23
N SER A 185 2.77 11.01 11.48
CA SER A 185 4.02 10.68 10.78
C SER A 185 4.82 9.52 11.40
N ASN A 186 4.41 9.00 12.55
CA ASN A 186 5.05 7.88 13.24
C ASN A 186 4.00 7.07 14.04
N THR A 187 3.38 6.10 13.38
CA THR A 187 2.12 5.49 13.83
C THR A 187 2.27 4.25 14.71
N GLU A 188 3.49 3.73 14.86
CA GLU A 188 3.76 2.49 15.61
C GLU A 188 3.16 2.52 17.02
N ALA A 189 3.51 3.54 17.81
CA ALA A 189 3.07 3.65 19.19
C ALA A 189 1.54 3.81 19.33
N ILE A 190 0.92 4.64 18.48
CA ILE A 190 -0.54 4.83 18.53
C ILE A 190 -1.28 3.57 18.08
N ASN A 191 -0.78 2.85 17.08
CA ASN A 191 -1.36 1.58 16.63
C ASN A 191 -1.26 0.51 17.71
N GLU A 192 -0.13 0.43 18.42
CA GLU A 192 0.02 -0.48 19.55
C GLU A 192 -0.97 -0.17 20.68
N VAL A 193 -1.02 1.09 21.13
CA VAL A 193 -1.89 1.51 22.24
C VAL A 193 -3.36 1.34 21.88
N LEU A 194 -3.77 1.79 20.69
CA LEU A 194 -5.16 1.67 20.22
C LEU A 194 -5.54 0.20 20.03
N GLY A 195 -4.69 -0.61 19.41
CA GLY A 195 -4.93 -2.04 19.23
C GLY A 195 -5.06 -2.79 20.57
N ARG A 196 -4.21 -2.48 21.57
CA ARG A 196 -4.32 -3.04 22.93
C ARG A 196 -5.61 -2.60 23.61
N MET A 197 -5.98 -1.32 23.50
CA MET A 197 -7.23 -0.81 24.05
C MET A 197 -8.44 -1.52 23.43
N LEU A 198 -8.51 -1.64 22.11
CA LEU A 198 -9.60 -2.30 21.40
C LEU A 198 -9.73 -3.78 21.81
N ARG A 199 -8.63 -4.52 21.90
CA ARG A 199 -8.66 -5.92 22.39
C ARG A 199 -9.12 -6.01 23.84
N SER A 200 -8.65 -5.14 24.72
CA SER A 200 -9.11 -5.07 26.11
C SER A 200 -10.61 -4.79 26.21
N ARG A 201 -11.15 -3.93 25.34
CA ARG A 201 -12.59 -3.61 25.33
C ARG A 201 -13.43 -4.69 24.64
N ALA A 202 -12.88 -5.37 23.64
CA ALA A 202 -13.49 -6.54 23.01
C ALA A 202 -13.76 -7.66 24.04
N VAL A 203 -12.82 -7.91 24.97
CA VAL A 203 -13.03 -8.86 26.08
C VAL A 203 -14.30 -8.52 26.87
N ARG A 204 -14.51 -7.24 27.23
CA ARG A 204 -15.70 -6.81 27.98
C ARG A 204 -17.00 -7.05 27.20
N ILE A 205 -16.99 -6.80 25.89
CA ILE A 205 -18.14 -7.08 25.00
C ILE A 205 -18.46 -8.58 25.01
N LEU A 206 -17.44 -9.44 24.92
CA LEU A 206 -17.62 -10.90 24.95
C LEU A 206 -18.09 -11.40 26.33
N GLU A 207 -17.60 -10.81 27.42
CA GLU A 207 -18.08 -11.09 28.78
C GLU A 207 -19.56 -10.72 28.93
N SER A 208 -19.98 -9.55 28.42
CA SER A 208 -21.38 -9.14 28.38
C SER A 208 -22.24 -10.11 27.59
N HIS A 209 -21.77 -10.56 26.41
CA HIS A 209 -22.44 -11.60 25.61
C HIS A 209 -22.59 -12.91 26.39
N ALA A 210 -21.52 -13.38 27.03
CA ALA A 210 -21.54 -14.59 27.86
C ALA A 210 -22.49 -14.47 29.06
N ALA A 211 -22.70 -13.25 29.58
CA ALA A 211 -23.70 -12.94 30.62
C ALA A 211 -25.14 -12.81 30.09
N GLY A 212 -25.38 -13.05 28.79
CA GLY A 212 -26.70 -13.02 28.15
C GLY A 212 -27.13 -11.66 27.62
N ALA A 213 -26.22 -10.70 27.44
CA ALA A 213 -26.55 -9.42 26.82
C ALA A 213 -26.88 -9.58 25.33
N GLY A 214 -28.01 -9.02 24.90
CA GLY A 214 -28.37 -8.95 23.48
C GLY A 214 -27.52 -7.94 22.70
N THR A 215 -27.54 -8.06 21.36
CA THR A 215 -26.72 -7.24 20.43
C THR A 215 -26.84 -5.73 20.64
N ASP A 216 -28.03 -5.22 20.98
CA ASP A 216 -28.23 -3.77 21.20
C ASP A 216 -27.41 -3.25 22.38
N ARG A 217 -27.32 -4.04 23.46
CA ARG A 217 -26.47 -3.70 24.61
C ARG A 217 -24.99 -3.76 24.24
N LEU A 218 -24.57 -4.77 23.48
CA LEU A 218 -23.18 -4.89 23.01
C LEU A 218 -22.78 -3.67 22.14
N ARG A 219 -23.69 -3.21 21.28
CA ARG A 219 -23.48 -2.01 20.46
C ARG A 219 -23.48 -0.73 21.28
N ALA A 220 -24.26 -0.64 22.35
CA ALA A 220 -24.17 0.48 23.30
C ALA A 220 -22.81 0.51 24.00
N GLU A 221 -22.30 -0.63 24.44
CA GLU A 221 -20.95 -0.75 25.03
C GLU A 221 -19.86 -0.37 24.01
N LYS A 222 -19.97 -0.82 22.76
CA LYS A 222 -19.11 -0.39 21.65
C LYS A 222 -19.09 1.13 21.49
N ASN A 223 -20.25 1.79 21.56
CA ASN A 223 -20.32 3.24 21.39
C ASN A 223 -19.59 3.99 22.52
N GLU A 224 -19.59 3.48 23.75
CA GLU A 224 -18.76 4.04 24.84
C GLU A 224 -17.26 3.87 24.55
N VAL A 225 -16.86 2.70 24.02
CA VAL A 225 -15.47 2.47 23.58
C VAL A 225 -15.06 3.45 22.49
N LEU A 226 -15.95 3.76 21.53
CA LEU A 226 -15.67 4.72 20.47
C LEU A 226 -15.43 6.15 21.00
N LYS A 227 -16.03 6.54 22.13
CA LYS A 227 -15.70 7.81 22.80
C LYS A 227 -14.27 7.80 23.34
N GLU A 228 -13.82 6.67 23.92
CA GLU A 228 -12.43 6.50 24.35
C GLU A 228 -11.46 6.57 23.16
N VAL A 229 -11.81 5.91 22.04
CA VAL A 229 -11.05 5.97 20.78
C VAL A 229 -10.95 7.40 20.27
N TYR A 230 -12.07 8.12 20.15
CA TYR A 230 -12.09 9.51 19.69
C TYR A 230 -11.17 10.38 20.56
N ARG A 231 -11.29 10.29 21.89
CA ARG A 231 -10.41 11.02 22.82
C ARG A 231 -8.93 10.68 22.61
N LEU A 232 -8.59 9.40 22.46
CA LEU A 232 -7.21 8.98 22.22
C LEU A 232 -6.67 9.55 20.91
N LEU A 233 -7.46 9.54 19.84
CA LEU A 233 -7.07 10.11 18.55
C LEU A 233 -6.92 11.63 18.63
N VAL A 234 -7.83 12.36 19.29
CA VAL A 234 -7.71 13.82 19.47
C VAL A 234 -6.41 14.20 20.18
N ILE A 235 -6.00 13.43 21.19
CA ILE A 235 -4.72 13.67 21.92
C ILE A 235 -3.51 13.52 20.99
N ASN A 236 -3.58 12.65 19.97
CA ASN A 236 -2.43 12.31 19.11
C ASN A 236 -2.41 13.11 17.80
N PHE A 237 -3.58 13.42 17.24
CA PHE A 237 -3.75 14.00 15.91
C PHE A 237 -4.26 15.46 15.95
N GLY A 238 -4.79 15.91 17.09
CA GLY A 238 -5.64 17.09 17.14
C GLY A 238 -7.08 16.76 16.76
N GLU A 239 -8.01 17.63 17.15
CA GLU A 239 -9.42 17.49 16.79
C GLU A 239 -9.64 17.93 15.34
N PRO A 240 -10.27 17.09 14.48
CA PRO A 240 -10.53 17.45 13.09
C PRO A 240 -11.43 18.69 12.99
N PRO A 241 -11.04 19.74 12.25
CA PRO A 241 -11.86 20.93 12.08
C PRO A 241 -13.18 20.62 11.36
N ALA A 242 -14.30 21.03 11.97
CA ALA A 242 -15.61 21.00 11.31
C ALA A 242 -15.75 22.10 10.24
N GLU A 243 -15.12 23.25 10.49
CA GLU A 243 -15.02 24.37 9.58
C GLU A 243 -13.60 24.94 9.62
N PHE A 244 -13.13 25.49 8.50
CA PHE A 244 -11.86 26.19 8.40
C PHE A 244 -11.95 27.33 7.40
N GLU A 245 -11.14 28.36 7.60
CA GLU A 245 -10.92 29.42 6.61
C GLU A 245 -9.66 29.11 5.80
N TRP A 246 -9.72 29.26 4.49
CA TRP A 246 -8.59 28.96 3.62
C TRP A 246 -8.43 29.98 2.50
N ARG A 247 -7.17 30.19 2.12
CA ARG A 247 -6.73 30.95 0.94
C ARG A 247 -5.39 30.43 0.47
N PHE A 248 -5.07 30.63 -0.80
CA PHE A 248 -3.85 30.10 -1.42
C PHE A 248 -3.25 31.08 -2.43
N PRO A 249 -1.94 30.98 -2.74
CA PRO A 249 -1.32 31.71 -3.84
C PRO A 249 -1.88 31.29 -5.20
N VAL A 250 -2.25 32.26 -6.03
CA VAL A 250 -2.72 32.04 -7.41
C VAL A 250 -1.58 32.36 -8.38
N LYS A 251 -1.38 31.51 -9.40
CA LYS A 251 -0.41 31.80 -10.47
C LYS A 251 -0.78 33.10 -11.20
N LYS A 252 0.23 33.87 -11.63
CA LYS A 252 0.04 34.91 -12.64
C LYS A 252 -0.33 34.22 -13.96
N SER A 253 -1.41 34.64 -14.62
CA SER A 253 -1.78 34.13 -15.93
C SER A 253 -0.72 34.53 -16.96
N ASP A 254 -0.26 33.59 -17.79
CA ASP A 254 0.55 33.87 -19.00
C ASP A 254 -0.31 34.39 -20.17
N ASP A 255 -1.63 34.51 -19.99
CA ASP A 255 -2.52 35.09 -20.99
C ASP A 255 -2.19 36.57 -21.13
N GLY A 256 -1.78 36.97 -22.33
CA GLY A 256 -1.38 38.32 -22.75
C GLY A 256 -2.49 39.38 -22.68
N ALA A 257 -3.24 39.41 -21.59
CA ALA A 257 -3.94 40.60 -21.14
C ALA A 257 -2.87 41.68 -20.90
N LYS A 258 -2.99 42.78 -21.64
CA LYS A 258 -2.33 44.03 -21.32
C LYS A 258 -2.87 44.49 -19.97
N ASP A 259 -2.26 44.01 -18.90
CA ASP A 259 -2.35 44.69 -17.61
C ASP A 259 -1.76 46.08 -17.83
N ASP A 260 -2.59 47.10 -17.57
CA ASP A 260 -2.25 48.49 -17.72
C ASP A 260 -0.85 48.76 -17.12
N ALA A 261 0.02 49.31 -17.97
CA ALA A 261 1.43 49.54 -17.68
C ALA A 261 1.63 50.71 -16.70
N SER A 262 1.13 50.58 -15.47
CA SER A 262 1.43 51.50 -14.37
C SER A 262 1.80 50.84 -13.04
N GLU A 263 1.91 49.51 -12.96
CA GLU A 263 2.47 48.83 -11.77
C GLU A 263 3.74 48.05 -12.11
N LEU A 264 4.67 48.70 -12.80
CA LEU A 264 6.05 48.23 -12.95
C LEU A 264 6.90 48.72 -11.77
N HIS A 265 6.52 48.34 -10.55
CA HIS A 265 7.40 48.42 -9.39
C HIS A 265 7.20 47.19 -8.52
N SER A 266 8.33 46.55 -8.21
CA SER A 266 8.50 45.40 -7.32
C SER A 266 7.35 45.17 -6.33
N SER A 267 6.67 44.03 -6.43
CA SER A 267 6.22 43.36 -5.21
C SER A 267 6.59 41.88 -5.33
N ALA A 268 7.51 41.47 -4.48
CA ALA A 268 7.88 40.07 -4.25
C ALA A 268 6.77 39.28 -3.54
N ASN A 269 5.52 39.74 -3.63
CA ASN A 269 4.39 39.22 -2.87
C ASN A 269 3.46 38.41 -3.77
N PRO A 270 3.16 37.14 -3.42
CA PRO A 270 2.24 36.31 -4.20
C PRO A 270 0.82 36.88 -4.16
N ARG A 271 0.11 36.86 -5.30
CA ARG A 271 -1.33 37.16 -5.34
C ARG A 271 -2.08 36.03 -4.64
N LEU A 272 -2.87 36.36 -3.62
CA LEU A 272 -3.66 35.38 -2.86
C LEU A 272 -5.10 35.31 -3.36
N SER A 273 -5.71 34.14 -3.27
CA SER A 273 -7.16 33.98 -3.37
C SER A 273 -7.86 34.73 -2.21
N LYS A 274 -9.17 34.97 -2.36
CA LYS A 274 -9.97 35.47 -1.25
C LYS A 274 -10.03 34.41 -0.14
N PRO A 275 -9.99 34.79 1.14
CA PRO A 275 -10.31 33.87 2.23
C PRO A 275 -11.75 33.38 2.09
N GLU A 276 -11.92 32.07 2.12
CA GLU A 276 -13.21 31.41 2.06
C GLU A 276 -13.34 30.43 3.23
N ARG A 277 -14.54 30.36 3.82
CA ARG A 277 -14.88 29.40 4.87
C ARG A 277 -15.46 28.15 4.24
N HIS A 278 -14.95 27.00 4.65
CA HIS A 278 -15.39 25.70 4.17
C HIS A 278 -15.62 24.73 5.32
N THR A 279 -16.61 23.86 5.16
CA THR A 279 -16.55 22.51 5.74
C THR A 279 -15.73 21.60 4.82
N PRO A 280 -15.18 20.48 5.33
CA PRO A 280 -14.45 19.51 4.49
C PRO A 280 -15.27 18.98 3.30
N GLN A 281 -16.58 18.80 3.48
CA GLN A 281 -17.51 18.40 2.41
C GLN A 281 -17.65 19.50 1.35
N SER A 282 -17.88 20.75 1.76
CA SER A 282 -17.96 21.88 0.82
C SER A 282 -16.66 22.09 0.05
N PHE A 283 -15.51 21.88 0.71
CA PHE A 283 -14.19 21.95 0.08
C PHE A 283 -14.03 20.86 -0.98
N TYR A 284 -14.40 19.62 -0.67
CA TYR A 284 -14.40 18.53 -1.66
C TYR A 284 -15.25 18.86 -2.89
N HIS A 285 -16.48 19.34 -2.69
CA HIS A 285 -17.37 19.68 -3.80
C HIS A 285 -16.85 20.83 -4.66
N GLN A 286 -16.23 21.84 -4.04
CA GLN A 286 -15.75 23.03 -4.76
C GLN A 286 -14.42 22.77 -5.48
N TYR A 287 -13.47 22.09 -4.84
CA TYR A 287 -12.09 21.98 -5.32
C TYR A 287 -11.77 20.66 -6.03
N VAL A 288 -12.43 19.57 -5.65
CA VAL A 288 -12.24 18.26 -6.31
C VAL A 288 -13.36 18.01 -7.32
N GLY A 289 -14.61 18.15 -6.87
CA GLY A 289 -15.80 18.22 -7.72
C GLY A 289 -16.12 16.98 -8.56
N ARG A 290 -15.41 15.86 -8.39
CA ARG A 290 -15.60 14.64 -9.19
C ARG A 290 -16.14 13.48 -8.36
N PRO A 291 -17.12 12.72 -8.88
CA PRO A 291 -17.59 11.51 -8.22
C PRO A 291 -16.50 10.42 -8.25
N LEU A 292 -15.89 10.14 -7.09
CA LEU A 292 -14.86 9.09 -7.01
C LEU A 292 -15.39 7.67 -7.25
N SER A 293 -16.72 7.48 -7.29
CA SER A 293 -17.37 6.24 -7.71
C SER A 293 -17.22 5.94 -9.21
N GLU A 294 -16.74 6.90 -10.02
CA GLU A 294 -16.44 6.67 -11.43
C GLU A 294 -15.12 5.94 -11.67
N TYR A 295 -14.29 5.82 -10.63
CA TYR A 295 -13.04 5.06 -10.68
C TYR A 295 -13.31 3.59 -10.36
N VAL A 296 -12.74 2.71 -11.19
CA VAL A 296 -12.89 1.26 -11.04
C VAL A 296 -11.56 0.60 -10.74
N CYS A 297 -11.60 -0.49 -9.97
CA CYS A 297 -10.41 -1.26 -9.64
C CYS A 297 -10.18 -2.37 -10.67
N LEU A 298 -8.98 -2.38 -11.23
CA LEU A 298 -8.53 -3.43 -12.15
C LEU A 298 -7.35 -4.13 -11.50
N TYR A 299 -7.42 -5.45 -11.46
CA TYR A 299 -6.42 -6.29 -10.83
C TYR A 299 -5.82 -7.26 -11.85
N ASN A 300 -4.61 -7.74 -11.61
CA ASN A 300 -4.02 -8.84 -12.36
C ASN A 300 -3.55 -9.94 -11.41
N ASP A 301 -4.35 -10.99 -11.39
CA ASP A 301 -4.05 -12.26 -10.75
C ASP A 301 -4.14 -13.38 -11.80
N PRO A 302 -3.01 -13.79 -12.40
CA PRO A 302 -3.01 -14.81 -13.44
C PRO A 302 -3.38 -16.21 -12.92
N LYS A 303 -3.54 -16.40 -11.60
CA LYS A 303 -4.07 -17.66 -11.04
C LYS A 303 -5.59 -17.77 -11.22
N ASN A 304 -6.30 -16.64 -11.19
CA ASN A 304 -7.75 -16.59 -11.29
C ASN A 304 -8.20 -16.31 -12.73
N GLU A 305 -9.46 -16.60 -13.04
CA GLU A 305 -10.04 -16.33 -14.35
C GLU A 305 -9.95 -14.82 -14.67
N LEU A 306 -9.49 -14.50 -15.88
CA LEU A 306 -9.41 -13.14 -16.41
C LEU A 306 -10.77 -12.71 -16.99
N ASN A 307 -10.98 -11.40 -17.10
CA ASN A 307 -12.24 -10.76 -17.49
C ASN A 307 -13.41 -11.19 -16.61
N HIS A 308 -13.15 -11.34 -15.30
CA HIS A 308 -14.14 -11.76 -14.32
C HIS A 308 -14.11 -10.85 -13.08
N HIS A 309 -15.26 -10.73 -12.42
CA HIS A 309 -15.46 -9.85 -11.27
C HIS A 309 -15.26 -10.59 -9.96
N TYR A 310 -14.41 -10.04 -9.11
CA TYR A 310 -14.09 -10.58 -7.79
C TYR A 310 -14.26 -9.53 -6.71
N ARG A 311 -14.39 -10.00 -5.47
CA ARG A 311 -14.40 -9.16 -4.27
C ARG A 311 -13.57 -9.80 -3.17
N PHE A 312 -12.68 -9.04 -2.55
CA PHE A 312 -12.00 -9.46 -1.33
C PHE A 312 -12.96 -9.32 -0.15
N ASP A 313 -13.24 -10.42 0.53
CA ASP A 313 -14.10 -10.39 1.71
C ASP A 313 -13.47 -9.57 2.84
N ARG A 314 -14.32 -8.89 3.61
CA ARG A 314 -13.96 -7.99 4.73
C ARG A 314 -12.99 -6.85 4.38
N ALA A 315 -12.60 -6.67 3.11
CA ALA A 315 -11.73 -5.57 2.66
C ALA A 315 -12.50 -4.24 2.56
N ARG A 316 -12.81 -3.65 3.73
CA ARG A 316 -13.41 -2.32 3.93
C ARG A 316 -12.89 -1.70 5.22
N ASN A 317 -13.02 -0.39 5.39
CA ASN A 317 -12.75 0.31 6.65
C ASN A 317 -14.00 0.84 7.36
N ILE A 318 -15.08 1.11 6.61
CA ILE A 318 -16.34 1.65 7.14
C ILE A 318 -17.41 0.53 7.14
N VAL A 319 -18.09 0.36 8.27
CA VAL A 319 -19.22 -0.58 8.40
C VAL A 319 -20.35 -0.17 7.45
N GLY A 320 -20.86 -1.13 6.68
CA GLY A 320 -21.93 -0.90 5.71
C GLY A 320 -21.45 -0.51 4.30
N ASN A 321 -20.18 -0.14 4.13
CA ASN A 321 -19.60 0.06 2.80
C ASN A 321 -19.33 -1.29 2.11
N GLU A 322 -19.32 -1.24 0.78
CA GLU A 322 -18.90 -2.37 -0.04
C GLU A 322 -17.43 -2.70 0.17
N CYS A 323 -17.12 -4.00 0.18
CA CYS A 323 -15.74 -4.47 0.17
C CYS A 323 -15.08 -4.22 -1.19
N MET A 324 -13.76 -4.16 -1.17
CA MET A 324 -12.94 -3.95 -2.36
C MET A 324 -13.25 -5.03 -3.41
N ASN A 325 -13.79 -4.58 -4.55
CA ASN A 325 -14.09 -5.42 -5.70
C ASN A 325 -13.28 -4.95 -6.91
N PHE A 326 -13.12 -5.83 -7.89
CA PHE A 326 -12.27 -5.58 -9.05
C PHE A 326 -12.61 -6.49 -10.23
N ALA A 327 -12.34 -5.99 -11.43
CA ALA A 327 -12.22 -6.83 -12.62
C ALA A 327 -10.79 -7.36 -12.72
N ASN A 328 -10.64 -8.69 -12.78
CA ASN A 328 -9.35 -9.32 -13.03
C ASN A 328 -9.05 -9.27 -14.53
N ILE A 329 -7.97 -8.63 -14.96
CA ILE A 329 -7.62 -8.46 -16.37
C ILE A 329 -6.15 -8.82 -16.62
N ASP A 330 -5.79 -9.02 -17.88
CA ASP A 330 -4.39 -9.24 -18.25
C ASP A 330 -3.56 -7.96 -18.11
N THR A 331 -2.24 -8.13 -18.00
CA THR A 331 -1.33 -7.00 -17.80
C THR A 331 -1.29 -6.05 -19.00
N GLN A 332 -1.42 -6.54 -20.23
CA GLN A 332 -1.39 -5.66 -21.41
C GLN A 332 -2.58 -4.70 -21.37
N SER A 333 -3.77 -5.21 -21.04
CA SER A 333 -4.96 -4.38 -20.81
C SER A 333 -4.73 -3.34 -19.71
N MET A 334 -4.06 -3.69 -18.60
CA MET A 334 -3.71 -2.71 -17.55
C MET A 334 -2.79 -1.60 -18.10
N LYS A 335 -1.75 -1.97 -18.86
CA LYS A 335 -0.79 -1.02 -19.47
C LYS A 335 -1.48 -0.09 -20.46
N ASP A 336 -2.36 -0.60 -21.30
CA ASP A 336 -3.11 0.19 -22.28
C ASP A 336 -4.03 1.22 -21.60
N ILE A 337 -4.71 0.81 -20.52
CA ILE A 337 -5.56 1.69 -19.71
C ILE A 337 -4.73 2.76 -18.99
N ALA A 338 -3.58 2.37 -18.43
CA ALA A 338 -2.67 3.33 -17.80
C ALA A 338 -2.11 4.34 -18.80
N LYS A 339 -1.71 3.89 -19.99
CA LYS A 339 -1.29 4.74 -21.10
C LYS A 339 -2.40 5.75 -21.47
N ALA A 340 -3.64 5.29 -21.61
CA ALA A 340 -4.78 6.16 -21.92
C ALA A 340 -4.98 7.26 -20.85
N SER A 341 -4.88 6.92 -19.57
CA SER A 341 -4.96 7.89 -18.46
C SER A 341 -3.86 8.95 -18.54
N ILE A 342 -2.61 8.53 -18.74
CA ILE A 342 -1.47 9.46 -18.81
C ILE A 342 -1.56 10.37 -20.05
N LEU A 343 -1.99 9.84 -21.20
CA LEU A 343 -2.25 10.65 -22.40
C LEU A 343 -3.34 11.70 -22.18
N ALA A 344 -4.31 11.40 -21.32
CA ALA A 344 -5.36 12.34 -20.91
C ALA A 344 -4.89 13.34 -19.82
N ASN A 345 -3.60 13.35 -19.46
CA ASN A 345 -3.04 14.20 -18.39
C ASN A 345 -3.67 13.92 -17.01
N GLU A 346 -4.03 12.66 -16.77
CA GLU A 346 -4.60 12.16 -15.52
C GLU A 346 -3.64 11.14 -14.88
N ALA A 347 -3.18 11.46 -13.67
CA ALA A 347 -2.38 10.54 -12.87
C ALA A 347 -3.22 9.30 -12.50
N LEU A 348 -2.57 8.16 -12.30
CA LEU A 348 -3.25 6.91 -12.04
C LEU A 348 -2.73 6.26 -10.76
N TRP A 349 -3.64 5.84 -9.88
CA TRP A 349 -3.28 5.11 -8.66
C TRP A 349 -2.97 3.67 -9.04
N PHE A 350 -1.88 3.13 -8.50
CA PHE A 350 -1.52 1.73 -8.69
C PHE A 350 -0.86 1.16 -7.44
N ALA A 351 -0.93 -0.16 -7.29
CA ALA A 351 -0.32 -0.86 -6.16
C ALA A 351 0.45 -2.09 -6.57
N VAL A 352 1.59 -2.26 -5.91
CA VAL A 352 2.68 -3.13 -6.35
C VAL A 352 3.32 -3.87 -5.19
N ASN A 353 4.19 -4.83 -5.50
CA ASN A 353 5.08 -5.43 -4.51
C ASN A 353 6.48 -4.78 -4.57
N MET A 354 6.72 -3.79 -3.70
CA MET A 354 8.01 -3.09 -3.57
C MET A 354 9.15 -3.93 -2.96
N GLY A 355 8.88 -5.20 -2.61
CA GLY A 355 9.87 -6.13 -2.06
C GLY A 355 10.84 -6.71 -3.09
N PHE A 356 10.55 -6.56 -4.39
CA PHE A 356 11.31 -7.19 -5.47
C PHE A 356 11.91 -6.14 -6.41
N ASP A 357 13.16 -6.39 -6.83
CA ASP A 357 13.77 -5.76 -8.00
C ASP A 357 13.63 -4.23 -8.12
N GLN A 358 13.76 -3.56 -6.97
CA GLN A 358 13.78 -2.10 -6.88
C GLN A 358 14.93 -1.57 -6.03
N SER A 359 15.42 -0.39 -6.43
CA SER A 359 16.44 0.38 -5.73
C SER A 359 15.90 1.73 -5.29
N THR A 360 15.78 1.93 -3.98
CA THR A 360 15.45 3.23 -3.37
C THR A 360 16.51 4.29 -3.64
N GLU A 361 17.79 3.91 -3.68
CA GLU A 361 18.90 4.83 -3.89
C GLU A 361 18.92 5.37 -5.32
N LEU A 362 18.63 4.51 -6.30
CA LEU A 362 18.64 4.87 -7.71
C LEU A 362 17.27 5.36 -8.20
N GLY A 363 16.20 5.13 -7.44
CA GLY A 363 14.84 5.43 -7.88
C GLY A 363 14.39 4.52 -9.02
N LEU A 364 14.80 3.25 -9.03
CA LEU A 364 14.57 2.33 -10.16
C LEU A 364 13.73 1.13 -9.74
N MET A 365 12.83 0.71 -10.64
CA MET A 365 12.13 -0.57 -10.60
C MET A 365 12.30 -1.24 -11.95
N LYS A 366 13.03 -2.36 -12.00
CA LYS A 366 13.37 -3.05 -13.24
C LYS A 366 13.46 -4.54 -12.99
N HIS A 367 12.78 -5.37 -13.79
CA HIS A 367 12.80 -6.81 -13.55
C HIS A 367 14.24 -7.35 -13.61
N ARG A 368 14.61 -8.21 -12.65
CA ARG A 368 15.98 -8.76 -12.49
C ARG A 368 17.05 -7.70 -12.26
N LEU A 369 16.71 -6.61 -11.57
CA LEU A 369 17.70 -5.61 -11.12
C LEU A 369 18.83 -6.22 -10.26
N TYR A 370 18.55 -7.34 -9.57
CA TYR A 370 19.51 -8.07 -8.74
C TYR A 370 19.74 -9.50 -9.23
N ASP A 371 20.96 -9.78 -9.68
CA ASP A 371 21.39 -11.09 -10.22
C ASP A 371 21.76 -12.10 -9.10
N TYR A 372 20.82 -12.39 -8.20
CA TYR A 372 21.03 -13.36 -7.13
C TYR A 372 21.29 -14.78 -7.64
N GLU A 373 20.67 -15.16 -8.76
CA GLU A 373 20.87 -16.45 -9.41
C GLU A 373 22.33 -16.66 -9.84
N VAL A 374 22.97 -15.61 -10.37
CA VAL A 374 24.39 -15.63 -10.74
C VAL A 374 25.28 -15.62 -9.49
N LEU A 375 24.95 -14.78 -8.50
CA LEU A 375 25.75 -14.64 -7.28
C LEU A 375 25.84 -15.95 -6.48
N PHE A 376 24.74 -16.72 -6.43
CA PHE A 376 24.64 -17.94 -5.63
C PHE A 376 24.66 -19.24 -6.47
N GLY A 377 24.56 -19.15 -7.80
CA GLY A 377 24.47 -20.34 -8.66
C GLY A 377 23.19 -21.14 -8.44
N ILE A 378 22.05 -20.45 -8.26
CA ILE A 378 20.74 -21.03 -7.93
C ILE A 378 19.67 -20.57 -8.93
N ASP A 379 18.55 -21.29 -8.98
CA ASP A 379 17.35 -20.91 -9.73
C ASP A 379 16.29 -20.38 -8.75
N LEU A 380 15.82 -19.16 -9.00
CA LEU A 380 14.81 -18.47 -8.20
C LEU A 380 13.54 -18.17 -9.00
N ALA A 381 13.42 -18.71 -10.22
CA ALA A 381 12.29 -18.44 -11.09
C ALA A 381 10.97 -18.88 -10.43
N LEU A 382 10.06 -17.91 -10.29
CA LEU A 382 8.72 -18.14 -9.74
C LEU A 382 7.72 -17.29 -10.52
N SER A 383 6.74 -17.94 -11.15
CA SER A 383 5.71 -17.25 -11.92
C SER A 383 4.88 -16.31 -11.04
N LYS A 384 4.28 -15.26 -11.61
CA LYS A 384 3.39 -14.36 -10.87
C LYS A 384 2.22 -15.09 -10.20
N ALA A 385 1.67 -16.10 -10.86
CA ALA A 385 0.61 -16.96 -10.31
C ALA A 385 1.09 -17.79 -9.11
N ASP A 386 2.29 -18.37 -9.20
CA ASP A 386 2.87 -19.14 -8.09
C ASP A 386 3.28 -18.23 -6.94
N ARG A 387 3.77 -17.01 -7.21
CA ARG A 387 4.01 -16.01 -6.15
C ARG A 387 2.75 -15.78 -5.33
N THR A 388 1.59 -15.58 -5.96
CA THR A 388 0.32 -15.46 -5.24
C THR A 388 -0.02 -16.74 -4.47
N ARG A 389 0.14 -17.93 -5.07
CA ARG A 389 -0.12 -19.22 -4.40
C ARG A 389 0.74 -19.44 -3.15
N PHE A 390 2.00 -19.05 -3.18
CA PHE A 390 2.98 -19.24 -2.11
C PHE A 390 3.15 -18.00 -1.21
N HIS A 391 2.16 -17.09 -1.19
CA HIS A 391 2.16 -15.88 -0.36
C HIS A 391 3.36 -14.94 -0.58
N ALA A 392 3.97 -14.97 -1.77
CA ALA A 392 5.05 -14.08 -2.20
C ALA A 392 4.58 -12.99 -3.19
N GLY A 393 3.31 -13.05 -3.65
CA GLY A 393 2.77 -12.18 -4.70
C GLY A 393 1.44 -11.54 -4.34
N ALA A 394 1.49 -10.29 -3.89
CA ALA A 394 0.36 -9.40 -3.68
C ALA A 394 0.84 -7.94 -3.64
N SER A 395 -0.07 -6.97 -3.82
CA SER A 395 0.22 -5.56 -3.55
C SER A 395 0.56 -5.34 -2.08
N GLY A 396 1.57 -4.52 -1.80
CA GLY A 396 1.92 -4.08 -0.45
C GLY A 396 2.19 -2.58 -0.32
N HIS A 397 2.32 -1.86 -1.44
CA HIS A 397 2.57 -0.42 -1.46
C HIS A 397 1.86 0.22 -2.65
N ALA A 398 1.23 1.37 -2.42
CA ALA A 398 0.50 2.13 -3.43
C ALA A 398 1.22 3.44 -3.76
N MET A 399 1.21 3.83 -5.03
CA MET A 399 1.87 5.01 -5.57
C MET A 399 1.02 5.63 -6.69
N ALA A 400 1.49 6.73 -7.28
CA ALA A 400 0.85 7.35 -8.44
C ALA A 400 1.73 7.24 -9.70
N LEU A 401 1.18 6.74 -10.80
CA LEU A 401 1.76 6.92 -12.14
C LEU A 401 1.48 8.34 -12.59
N VAL A 402 2.55 9.07 -12.93
CA VAL A 402 2.50 10.50 -13.31
C VAL A 402 3.20 10.78 -14.64
N GLY A 403 3.57 9.75 -15.38
CA GLY A 403 4.16 9.91 -16.71
C GLY A 403 4.55 8.59 -17.34
N MET A 404 4.98 8.67 -18.60
CA MET A 404 5.47 7.52 -19.36
C MET A 404 6.41 7.97 -20.47
N ASP A 405 7.28 7.06 -20.89
CA ASP A 405 8.10 7.19 -22.08
C ASP A 405 7.68 6.16 -23.12
N LEU A 406 7.42 6.61 -24.35
CA LEU A 406 7.00 5.76 -25.45
C LEU A 406 8.16 5.51 -26.42
N ASP A 407 8.22 4.30 -26.99
CA ASP A 407 9.09 4.02 -28.14
C ASP A 407 8.52 4.60 -29.45
N ALA A 408 9.26 4.39 -30.55
CA ALA A 408 8.86 4.86 -31.88
C ALA A 408 7.56 4.22 -32.40
N ASP A 409 7.21 3.03 -31.91
CA ASP A 409 5.98 2.31 -32.25
C ASP A 409 4.81 2.69 -31.32
N GLY A 410 5.07 3.55 -30.33
CA GLY A 410 4.11 4.04 -29.37
C GLY A 410 3.90 3.13 -28.16
N ASN A 411 4.76 2.13 -27.91
CA ASN A 411 4.66 1.27 -26.75
C ASN A 411 5.38 1.88 -25.53
N PRO A 412 4.85 1.72 -24.31
CA PRO A 412 5.54 2.17 -23.10
C PRO A 412 6.86 1.42 -22.88
N ARG A 413 7.95 2.16 -22.70
CA ARG A 413 9.27 1.62 -22.33
C ARG A 413 9.50 1.69 -20.82
N LYS A 414 9.06 2.79 -20.23
CA LYS A 414 9.16 3.10 -18.80
C LYS A 414 8.07 4.07 -18.38
N TRP A 415 7.78 4.05 -17.09
CA TRP A 415 6.73 4.80 -16.43
C TRP A 415 7.36 5.69 -15.36
N LEU A 416 6.85 6.91 -15.23
CA LEU A 416 7.26 7.83 -14.17
C LEU A 416 6.32 7.67 -12.99
N VAL A 417 6.89 7.37 -11.83
CA VAL A 417 6.18 7.08 -10.60
C VAL A 417 6.45 8.19 -9.59
N GLU A 418 5.39 8.75 -9.02
CA GLU A 418 5.48 9.58 -7.82
C GLU A 418 5.26 8.71 -6.58
N ASN A 419 6.28 8.63 -5.74
CA ASN A 419 6.23 7.92 -4.47
C ASN A 419 5.93 8.90 -3.31
N SER A 420 5.60 8.37 -2.15
CA SER A 420 5.23 9.14 -0.94
C SER A 420 6.29 9.05 0.16
N TRP A 421 7.58 9.02 -0.19
CA TRP A 421 8.69 8.88 0.76
C TRP A 421 9.58 10.13 0.87
N GLY A 422 9.12 11.28 0.37
CA GLY A 422 9.88 12.52 0.33
C GLY A 422 10.84 12.60 -0.86
N ASP A 423 11.48 13.75 -0.99
CA ASP A 423 12.37 14.11 -2.10
C ASP A 423 13.83 13.68 -1.90
N GLU A 424 14.19 13.16 -0.72
CA GLU A 424 15.55 12.65 -0.45
C GLU A 424 15.81 11.23 -1.01
N LYS A 425 14.76 10.55 -1.50
CA LYS A 425 14.86 9.17 -2.03
C LYS A 425 14.49 9.13 -3.51
N GLY A 426 15.02 8.13 -4.21
CA GLY A 426 14.88 8.05 -5.67
C GLY A 426 15.46 9.28 -6.36
N ASP A 427 14.90 9.65 -7.52
CA ASP A 427 15.20 10.92 -8.16
C ASP A 427 14.21 11.99 -7.68
N LYS A 428 14.55 12.66 -6.58
CA LYS A 428 13.71 13.71 -5.96
C LYS A 428 12.29 13.24 -5.64
N GLY A 429 12.14 12.04 -5.11
CA GLY A 429 10.86 11.42 -4.79
C GLY A 429 10.17 10.72 -5.95
N LEU A 430 10.82 10.69 -7.11
CA LEU A 430 10.33 10.00 -8.31
C LEU A 430 11.09 8.69 -8.55
N TRP A 431 10.38 7.74 -9.13
CA TRP A 431 10.92 6.46 -9.57
C TRP A 431 10.69 6.25 -11.06
N THR A 432 11.67 5.66 -11.72
CA THR A 432 11.54 5.08 -13.05
C THR A 432 11.13 3.62 -12.90
N LEU A 433 9.94 3.27 -13.38
CA LEU A 433 9.45 1.91 -13.45
C LEU A 433 9.58 1.41 -14.90
N HIS A 434 10.47 0.45 -15.15
CA HIS A 434 10.60 -0.18 -16.45
C HIS A 434 9.40 -1.08 -16.76
N ASP A 435 9.04 -1.15 -18.04
CA ASP A 435 7.80 -1.83 -18.46
C ASP A 435 7.78 -3.32 -18.11
N ASP A 436 8.95 -3.97 -18.04
CA ASP A 436 9.11 -5.37 -17.61
C ASP A 436 8.80 -5.58 -16.12
N TRP A 437 9.13 -4.61 -15.27
CA TRP A 437 8.79 -4.63 -13.85
C TRP A 437 7.29 -4.46 -13.65
N PHE A 438 6.62 -3.71 -14.53
CA PHE A 438 5.16 -3.62 -14.54
C PHE A 438 4.54 -5.01 -14.66
N ASP A 439 5.03 -5.83 -15.59
CA ASP A 439 4.51 -7.17 -15.84
C ASP A 439 4.54 -8.05 -14.59
N GLU A 440 5.66 -8.01 -13.88
CA GLU A 440 5.93 -8.93 -12.79
C GLU A 440 5.34 -8.45 -11.45
N HIS A 441 5.34 -7.14 -11.19
CA HIS A 441 5.16 -6.63 -9.82
C HIS A 441 4.05 -5.61 -9.65
N VAL A 442 3.38 -5.16 -10.72
CA VAL A 442 2.13 -4.39 -10.62
C VAL A 442 0.95 -5.34 -10.59
N TYR A 443 0.10 -5.20 -9.57
CA TYR A 443 -1.07 -6.08 -9.39
C TYR A 443 -2.38 -5.32 -9.48
N THR A 444 -2.40 -4.02 -9.14
CA THR A 444 -3.64 -3.24 -9.13
C THR A 444 -3.42 -1.89 -9.80
N ILE A 445 -4.38 -1.47 -10.62
CA ILE A 445 -4.55 -0.08 -11.06
C ILE A 445 -5.98 0.39 -10.74
N ILE A 446 -6.13 1.68 -10.48
CA ILE A 446 -7.44 2.32 -10.37
C ILE A 446 -7.55 3.35 -11.48
N ALA A 447 -8.49 3.12 -12.39
CA ALA A 447 -8.66 3.95 -13.56
C ALA A 447 -10.04 4.61 -13.56
N HIS A 448 -10.12 5.84 -14.06
CA HIS A 448 -11.39 6.43 -14.39
C HIS A 448 -12.07 5.59 -15.50
N ARG A 449 -13.35 5.29 -15.34
CA ARG A 449 -14.11 4.42 -16.27
C ARG A 449 -14.06 4.87 -17.74
N SER A 450 -13.81 6.14 -18.04
CA SER A 450 -13.64 6.63 -19.41
C SER A 450 -12.44 6.03 -20.15
N HIS A 451 -11.43 5.56 -19.42
CA HIS A 451 -10.20 4.97 -19.98
C HIS A 451 -10.30 3.45 -20.07
N VAL A 452 -11.37 2.85 -19.57
CA VAL A 452 -11.54 1.41 -19.47
C VAL A 452 -12.44 0.92 -20.61
N PRO A 453 -12.02 -0.08 -21.40
CA PRO A 453 -12.85 -0.65 -22.45
C PRO A 453 -14.21 -1.14 -21.93
N ALA A 454 -15.27 -0.90 -22.70
CA ALA A 454 -16.62 -1.32 -22.33
C ALA A 454 -16.74 -2.84 -22.09
N SER A 455 -15.91 -3.66 -22.75
CA SER A 455 -15.85 -5.10 -22.51
C SER A 455 -15.39 -5.44 -21.09
N VAL A 456 -14.43 -4.69 -20.54
CA VAL A 456 -13.95 -4.87 -19.16
C VAL A 456 -14.97 -4.32 -18.16
N LEU A 457 -15.58 -3.15 -18.44
CA LEU A 457 -16.58 -2.56 -17.55
C LEU A 457 -17.79 -3.48 -17.32
N LYS A 458 -18.18 -4.28 -18.32
CA LYS A 458 -19.25 -5.28 -18.20
C LYS A 458 -18.98 -6.35 -17.15
N CYS A 459 -17.74 -6.55 -16.71
CA CYS A 459 -17.45 -7.46 -15.60
C CYS A 459 -18.19 -7.01 -14.32
N PHE A 460 -18.33 -5.71 -14.09
CA PHE A 460 -18.97 -5.18 -12.89
C PHE A 460 -20.51 -5.31 -12.91
N ASP A 461 -21.11 -5.72 -14.03
CA ASP A 461 -22.57 -5.91 -14.15
C ASP A 461 -23.05 -7.25 -13.55
N VAL A 462 -22.13 -8.13 -13.15
CA VAL A 462 -22.43 -9.42 -12.52
C VAL A 462 -21.97 -9.45 -11.06
N GLU A 463 -22.61 -10.28 -10.24
CA GLU A 463 -22.23 -10.48 -8.84
C GLU A 463 -20.77 -10.98 -8.74
N PRO A 464 -19.94 -10.37 -7.86
CA PRO A 464 -18.54 -10.75 -7.74
C PRO A 464 -18.37 -12.13 -7.12
N THR A 465 -17.38 -12.87 -7.60
CA THR A 465 -16.87 -14.05 -6.91
C THR A 465 -16.12 -13.62 -5.65
N VAL A 466 -16.57 -14.09 -4.48
CA VAL A 466 -15.99 -13.70 -3.20
C VAL A 466 -14.72 -14.50 -2.93
N LEU A 467 -13.60 -13.79 -2.79
CA LEU A 467 -12.33 -14.30 -2.31
C LEU A 467 -12.26 -14.09 -0.78
N PRO A 468 -11.73 -15.04 0.00
CA PRO A 468 -11.72 -14.94 1.45
C PRO A 468 -10.82 -13.79 1.95
N SER A 469 -11.03 -13.32 3.19
CA SER A 469 -10.28 -12.20 3.77
C SER A 469 -8.77 -12.46 3.90
N TRP A 470 -8.38 -13.73 4.02
CA TRP A 470 -6.98 -14.18 4.05
C TRP A 470 -6.38 -14.44 2.66
N TYR A 471 -7.08 -14.07 1.58
CA TYR A 471 -6.50 -14.12 0.24
C TYR A 471 -5.26 -13.21 0.20
N PRO A 472 -4.14 -13.61 -0.44
CA PRO A 472 -2.90 -12.81 -0.43
C PRO A 472 -3.11 -11.34 -0.84
N GLY A 473 -3.94 -11.10 -1.85
CA GLY A 473 -4.30 -9.76 -2.33
C GLY A 473 -5.35 -9.00 -1.50
N ALA A 474 -5.98 -9.61 -0.49
CA ALA A 474 -6.99 -8.94 0.34
C ALA A 474 -6.38 -8.03 1.41
N ARG A 475 -5.14 -8.34 1.85
CA ARG A 475 -4.42 -7.52 2.83
C ARG A 475 -4.17 -6.13 2.28
N ALA A 476 -4.47 -5.12 3.09
CA ALA A 476 -4.40 -3.73 2.67
C ALA A 476 -2.96 -3.28 2.34
N ASN A 477 -2.80 -2.13 1.69
CA ASN A 477 -1.48 -1.60 1.36
C ASN A 477 -0.93 -0.79 2.54
N HIS A 478 -0.04 -1.39 3.33
CA HIS A 478 0.52 -0.78 4.55
C HIS A 478 1.87 -0.09 4.33
N GLY A 479 2.39 -0.03 3.10
CA GLY A 479 3.78 0.33 2.84
C GLY A 479 4.72 -0.76 3.38
N THR A 480 5.84 -1.00 2.72
CA THR A 480 6.73 -2.12 3.08
C THR A 480 7.33 -1.92 4.48
N GLY A 481 6.67 -2.51 5.48
CA GLY A 481 7.13 -2.75 6.84
C GLY A 481 6.99 -4.21 7.27
N PHE A 482 6.47 -5.08 6.40
CA PHE A 482 6.61 -6.53 6.58
C PHE A 482 8.03 -6.93 6.22
N SER A 483 8.94 -6.82 7.18
CA SER A 483 10.01 -7.82 7.30
C SER A 483 9.30 -9.17 7.50
N TYR A 484 9.30 -9.99 6.46
CA TYR A 484 9.02 -11.42 6.57
C TYR A 484 10.00 -12.08 7.52
#